data_AF-A0A6V7KH57-F1
#
_entry.id   AF-A0A6V7KH57-F1
#
_cell.length_a   1.000
_cell.length_b   1.000
_cell.length_c   1.000
_cell.angle_alpha   90.00
_cell.angle_beta   90.00
_cell.angle_gamma   90.00
#
_symmetry.space_group_name_H-M   'P 1'
#
loop_
_entity.id
_entity.type
_entity.pdbx_description
1 polymer ?
#
loop_
_entity_poly.entity_id
_entity_poly.type
_entity_poly.pdbx_seq_one_letter_code
_entity_poly.pdbx_strand_id
1 'polypeptide(L)'
;CIGTNGRMSVPSSQHHHYRNLRDRYTNCTYVDGNLEITWLQNSTFDLSFLQYIREVTGYVLISHVDVKVVLPRLQIIRGRTLFKLNIHDVEFALLVTMCNMYNLEMPALRDILNGSVGMYNNYNLCHIKTINWDEIITGPGGKYVYIYNFTSPERVCPECDSTCEQGCWGEGPENCQKFSKTNCSPQCWQGRCFGPNPRECCHLFCAGGCTGPKQSDCLACKNFFDDGVCTQECPPMQ
;
A
#
# COMPACT_ATOMS: atom_id res chain seq x y z
N CYS A 1 5.25 15.64 1.18
CA CYS A 1 5.11 16.20 -0.19
C CYS A 1 3.64 16.24 -0.56
N ILE A 2 3.25 17.08 -1.53
CA ILE A 2 1.86 17.17 -2.01
C ILE A 2 1.61 16.13 -3.10
N GLY A 3 0.53 15.37 -2.97
CA GLY A 3 0.06 14.40 -3.95
C GLY A 3 -0.51 15.04 -5.21
N THR A 4 -1.02 14.21 -6.11
CA THR A 4 -1.66 14.64 -7.36
C THR A 4 -3.14 14.24 -7.39
N ASN A 5 -3.88 14.78 -8.35
CA ASN A 5 -5.29 14.44 -8.61
C ASN A 5 -5.56 14.42 -10.12
N GLY A 6 -4.56 13.97 -10.90
CA GLY A 6 -4.63 13.86 -12.35
C GLY A 6 -5.34 12.58 -12.80
N ARG A 7 -5.64 11.65 -11.90
CA ARG A 7 -6.32 10.38 -12.18
C ARG A 7 -5.61 9.64 -13.32
N MET A 8 -6.32 9.39 -14.44
CA MET A 8 -5.79 8.69 -15.61
C MET A 8 -5.49 9.65 -16.79
N SER A 9 -5.35 10.95 -16.53
CA SER A 9 -5.00 11.91 -17.58
C SER A 9 -3.70 11.53 -18.29
N VAL A 10 -3.75 11.45 -19.63
CA VAL A 10 -2.60 11.07 -20.44
C VAL A 10 -1.62 12.25 -20.54
N PRO A 11 -0.35 12.08 -20.16
CA PRO A 11 0.64 13.15 -20.28
C PRO A 11 1.01 13.39 -21.74
N SER A 12 1.22 14.66 -22.11
CA SER A 12 1.69 15.03 -23.46
C SER A 12 3.12 14.56 -23.75
N SER A 13 3.96 14.42 -22.72
CA SER A 13 5.32 13.90 -22.82
C SER A 13 5.62 12.98 -21.64
N GLN A 14 5.87 11.70 -21.91
CA GLN A 14 6.23 10.72 -20.88
C GLN A 14 7.51 11.10 -20.12
N HIS A 15 8.52 11.64 -20.81
CA HIS A 15 9.77 12.04 -20.17
C HIS A 15 9.59 13.24 -19.23
N HIS A 16 8.77 14.22 -19.61
CA HIS A 16 8.44 15.32 -18.70
C HIS A 16 7.60 14.84 -17.52
N HIS A 17 6.62 13.97 -17.76
CA HIS A 17 5.81 13.37 -16.70
C HIS A 17 6.65 12.60 -15.68
N TYR A 18 7.58 11.75 -16.15
CA TYR A 18 8.54 11.04 -15.30
C TYR A 18 9.37 12.00 -14.45
N ARG A 19 9.93 13.06 -15.04
CA ARG A 19 10.68 14.09 -14.29
C ARG A 19 9.82 14.75 -13.21
N ASN A 20 8.56 15.08 -13.53
CA ASN A 20 7.64 15.68 -12.56
C ASN A 20 7.32 14.73 -11.39
N LEU A 21 7.14 13.44 -11.65
CA LEU A 21 6.96 12.44 -10.59
C LEU A 21 8.21 12.33 -9.72
N ARG A 22 9.38 12.20 -10.35
CA ARG A 22 10.66 12.11 -9.64
C ARG A 22 10.89 13.33 -8.76
N ASP A 23 10.80 14.52 -9.32
CA ASP A 23 11.11 15.76 -8.61
C ASP A 23 10.10 16.02 -7.47
N ARG A 24 8.85 15.55 -7.60
CA ARG A 24 7.82 15.64 -6.56
C ARG A 24 8.03 14.68 -5.39
N TYR A 25 8.43 13.45 -5.66
CA TYR A 25 8.43 12.37 -4.67
C TYR A 25 9.83 12.01 -4.14
N THR A 26 10.91 12.55 -4.72
CA THR A 26 12.27 12.37 -4.20
C THR A 26 12.35 12.82 -2.74
N ASN A 27 12.89 11.96 -1.87
CA ASN A 27 13.02 12.15 -0.42
C ASN A 27 11.69 12.40 0.32
N CYS A 28 10.55 12.10 -0.30
CA CYS A 28 9.26 12.22 0.35
C CYS A 28 8.96 10.99 1.22
N THR A 29 8.59 11.23 2.48
CA THR A 29 8.16 10.17 3.41
C THR A 29 6.64 10.13 3.62
N TYR A 30 5.96 11.26 3.42
CA TYR A 30 4.54 11.43 3.66
C TYR A 30 3.89 12.15 2.47
N VAL A 31 2.94 11.50 1.81
CA VAL A 31 2.19 12.08 0.69
C VAL A 31 0.86 12.61 1.21
N ASP A 32 0.73 13.94 1.22
CA ASP A 32 -0.54 14.60 1.50
C ASP A 32 -1.35 14.73 0.20
N GLY A 33 -2.29 13.81 0.00
CA GLY A 33 -3.07 13.62 -1.20
C GLY A 33 -2.88 12.23 -1.77
N ASN A 34 -3.03 12.09 -3.09
CA ASN A 34 -2.93 10.81 -3.77
C ASN A 34 -1.52 10.58 -4.34
N LEU A 35 -1.10 9.32 -4.36
CA LEU A 35 0.09 8.87 -5.07
C LEU A 35 -0.33 8.26 -6.40
N GLU A 36 -0.15 8.99 -7.51
CA GLU A 36 -0.51 8.53 -8.84
C GLU A 36 0.78 8.27 -9.64
N ILE A 37 1.06 6.99 -9.90
CA ILE A 37 2.19 6.52 -10.70
C ILE A 37 1.60 6.03 -12.03
N THR A 38 1.65 6.86 -13.07
CA THR A 38 0.96 6.56 -14.32
C THR A 38 1.84 6.75 -15.55
N TRP A 39 1.52 6.04 -16.64
CA TRP A 39 2.13 6.25 -17.96
C TRP A 39 3.67 6.12 -17.97
N LEU A 40 4.21 5.11 -17.28
CA LEU A 40 5.65 4.81 -17.20
C LEU A 40 5.96 3.50 -17.94
N GLN A 41 5.99 3.58 -19.26
CA GLN A 41 6.15 2.43 -20.15
C GLN A 41 7.59 2.22 -20.64
N ASN A 42 8.44 3.24 -20.48
CA ASN A 42 9.86 3.10 -20.82
C ASN A 42 10.60 2.32 -19.73
N SER A 43 11.12 1.15 -20.09
CA SER A 43 11.84 0.25 -19.18
C SER A 43 13.11 0.84 -18.57
N THR A 44 13.64 1.95 -19.11
CA THR A 44 14.83 2.62 -18.56
C THR A 44 14.54 3.53 -17.38
N PHE A 45 13.26 3.77 -17.03
CA PHE A 45 12.93 4.65 -15.91
C PHE A 45 13.23 3.99 -14.56
N ASP A 46 13.94 4.73 -13.70
CA ASP A 46 14.21 4.33 -12.33
C ASP A 46 13.20 4.99 -11.37
N LEU A 47 12.54 4.17 -10.56
CA LEU A 47 11.55 4.60 -9.56
C LEU A 47 12.11 4.59 -8.12
N SER A 48 13.42 4.51 -7.95
CA SER A 48 14.09 4.54 -6.64
C SER A 48 13.72 5.76 -5.78
N PHE A 49 13.26 6.86 -6.38
CA PHE A 49 12.76 8.04 -5.66
C PHE A 49 11.54 7.73 -4.77
N LEU A 50 10.82 6.63 -4.99
CA LEU A 50 9.68 6.19 -4.18
C LEU A 50 10.11 5.50 -2.86
N GLN A 51 11.39 5.16 -2.69
CA GLN A 51 11.88 4.28 -1.61
C GLN A 51 11.62 4.79 -0.18
N TYR A 52 11.40 6.10 -0.03
CA TYR A 52 11.21 6.74 1.28
C TYR A 52 9.75 6.92 1.66
N ILE A 53 8.80 6.74 0.74
CA ILE A 53 7.38 6.96 1.01
C ILE A 53 6.93 5.93 2.05
N ARG A 54 6.41 6.42 3.17
CA ARG A 54 5.89 5.63 4.30
C ARG A 54 4.39 5.67 4.41
N GLU A 55 3.78 6.77 4.01
CA GLU A 55 2.36 6.99 4.22
C GLU A 55 1.75 7.83 3.09
N VAL A 56 0.54 7.45 2.68
CA VAL A 56 -0.28 8.18 1.70
C VAL A 56 -1.63 8.48 2.33
N THR A 57 -2.05 9.75 2.35
CA THR A 57 -3.32 10.14 2.98
C THR A 57 -4.54 9.84 2.10
N GLY A 58 -4.39 9.95 0.79
CA GLY A 58 -5.42 9.63 -0.20
C GLY A 58 -5.36 8.17 -0.65
N TYR A 59 -5.50 7.97 -1.96
CA TYR A 59 -5.36 6.68 -2.62
C TYR A 59 -3.99 6.54 -3.33
N VAL A 60 -3.64 5.31 -3.67
CA VAL A 60 -2.53 4.95 -4.54
C VAL A 60 -3.09 4.42 -5.86
N LEU A 61 -2.71 5.06 -6.97
CA LEU A 61 -3.06 4.65 -8.32
C LEU A 61 -1.80 4.28 -9.08
N ILE A 62 -1.76 3.07 -9.64
CA ILE A 62 -0.72 2.60 -10.54
C ILE A 62 -1.37 2.21 -11.85
N SER A 63 -1.10 2.94 -12.94
CA SER A 63 -1.78 2.70 -14.22
C SER A 63 -0.89 2.90 -15.43
N HIS A 64 -0.92 1.97 -16.39
CA HIS A 64 -0.04 2.03 -17.58
C HIS A 64 1.45 2.09 -17.20
N VAL A 65 1.87 1.21 -16.29
CA VAL A 65 3.26 1.11 -15.82
C VAL A 65 3.83 -0.24 -16.22
N ASP A 66 4.97 -0.21 -16.91
CA ASP A 66 5.67 -1.42 -17.38
C ASP A 66 6.96 -1.68 -16.59
N VAL A 67 7.47 -0.66 -15.87
CA VAL A 67 8.64 -0.77 -14.98
C VAL A 67 8.28 -1.38 -13.63
N LYS A 68 9.26 -2.03 -12.99
CA LYS A 68 9.11 -2.56 -11.63
C LYS A 68 8.83 -1.42 -10.64
N VAL A 69 7.75 -1.55 -9.86
CA VAL A 69 7.39 -0.59 -8.80
C VAL A 69 7.69 -1.20 -7.43
N VAL A 70 8.57 -0.54 -6.67
CA VAL A 70 8.95 -0.95 -5.31
C VAL A 70 8.69 0.21 -4.37
N LEU A 71 7.86 -0.03 -3.36
CA LEU A 71 7.52 0.90 -2.27
C LEU A 71 7.92 0.23 -0.95
N PRO A 72 9.24 0.10 -0.69
CA PRO A 72 9.77 -0.78 0.36
C PRO A 72 9.43 -0.30 1.78
N ARG A 73 9.03 0.96 1.94
CA ARG A 73 8.72 1.57 3.23
C ARG A 73 7.26 2.01 3.36
N LEU A 74 6.43 1.85 2.33
CA LEU A 74 5.02 2.26 2.39
C LEU A 74 4.31 1.35 3.39
N GLN A 75 3.84 1.93 4.49
CA GLN A 75 3.21 1.24 5.61
C GLN A 75 1.71 1.40 5.62
N ILE A 76 1.21 2.60 5.28
CA ILE A 76 -0.20 2.95 5.40
C ILE A 76 -0.72 3.69 4.18
N ILE A 77 -1.90 3.30 3.74
CA ILE A 77 -2.76 4.08 2.84
C ILE A 77 -4.02 4.44 3.63
N ARG A 78 -4.25 5.73 3.89
CA ARG A 78 -5.38 6.14 4.74
C ARG A 78 -6.73 6.13 4.03
N GLY A 79 -6.76 6.37 2.71
CA GLY A 79 -8.01 6.41 1.96
C GLY A 79 -8.97 7.54 2.38
N ARG A 80 -8.43 8.74 2.72
CA ARG A 80 -9.25 9.95 2.95
C ARG A 80 -9.95 10.41 1.67
N THR A 81 -9.32 10.16 0.54
CA THR A 81 -9.86 10.25 -0.82
C THR A 81 -9.71 8.90 -1.48
N LEU A 82 -10.71 8.49 -2.26
CA LEU A 82 -10.72 7.20 -2.95
C LEU A 82 -10.83 7.40 -4.45
N PHE A 83 -10.30 6.44 -5.20
CA PHE A 83 -10.41 6.39 -6.65
C PHE A 83 -11.65 5.60 -7.06
N LYS A 84 -12.50 6.18 -7.91
CA LYS A 84 -13.68 5.51 -8.47
C LYS A 84 -13.53 5.36 -9.98
N LEU A 85 -13.69 4.13 -10.47
CA LEU A 85 -13.86 3.88 -11.91
C LEU A 85 -15.30 4.19 -12.28
N ASN A 86 -15.54 4.93 -13.36
CA ASN A 86 -16.91 5.32 -13.78
C ASN A 86 -17.83 4.12 -14.05
N ILE A 87 -17.26 2.95 -14.31
CA ILE A 87 -17.95 1.71 -14.65
C ILE A 87 -18.23 0.80 -13.44
N HIS A 88 -17.76 1.17 -12.24
CA HIS A 88 -17.89 0.36 -11.03
C HIS A 88 -18.34 1.19 -9.84
N ASP A 89 -19.20 0.64 -8.99
CA ASP A 89 -19.64 1.29 -7.74
C ASP A 89 -18.65 1.14 -6.59
N VAL A 90 -17.46 0.61 -6.86
CA VAL A 90 -16.42 0.36 -5.86
C VAL A 90 -15.44 1.52 -5.85
N GLU A 91 -15.12 2.00 -4.66
CA GLU A 91 -14.12 3.02 -4.43
C GLU A 91 -12.84 2.40 -3.86
N PHE A 92 -11.69 2.76 -4.45
CA PHE A 92 -10.41 2.11 -4.23
C PHE A 92 -9.44 3.03 -3.52
N ALA A 93 -8.78 2.52 -2.47
CA ALA A 93 -7.61 3.15 -1.88
C ALA A 93 -6.31 2.68 -2.53
N LEU A 94 -6.30 1.50 -3.13
CA LEU A 94 -5.23 1.01 -3.99
C LEU A 94 -5.84 0.49 -5.29
N LEU A 95 -5.47 1.07 -6.42
CA LEU A 95 -5.86 0.59 -7.74
C LEU A 95 -4.62 0.39 -8.61
N VAL A 96 -4.44 -0.82 -9.11
CA VAL A 96 -3.39 -1.19 -10.08
C VAL A 96 -4.08 -1.67 -11.34
N THR A 97 -3.90 -0.97 -12.45
CA THR A 97 -4.64 -1.27 -13.67
C THR A 97 -3.82 -1.10 -14.95
N MET A 98 -4.03 -1.97 -15.94
CA MET A 98 -3.41 -1.88 -17.27
C MET A 98 -1.87 -1.79 -17.22
N CYS A 99 -1.22 -2.50 -16.29
CA CYS A 99 0.22 -2.54 -16.14
C CYS A 99 0.83 -3.82 -16.74
N ASN A 100 2.07 -3.75 -17.25
CA ASN A 100 2.83 -4.93 -17.70
C ASN A 100 4.03 -5.26 -16.80
N MET A 101 4.17 -4.59 -15.66
CA MET A 101 5.17 -4.94 -14.65
C MET A 101 4.98 -6.36 -14.09
N TYR A 102 6.07 -7.02 -13.71
CA TYR A 102 6.06 -8.40 -13.21
C TYR A 102 5.69 -8.46 -11.72
N ASN A 103 6.29 -7.62 -10.89
CA ASN A 103 6.03 -7.56 -9.45
C ASN A 103 5.70 -6.13 -9.02
N LEU A 104 4.79 -6.02 -8.05
CA LEU A 104 4.53 -4.81 -7.28
C LEU A 104 4.94 -5.08 -5.84
N GLU A 105 6.04 -4.46 -5.41
CA GLU A 105 6.67 -4.79 -4.13
C GLU A 105 6.30 -3.77 -3.06
N MET A 106 5.50 -4.19 -2.08
CA MET A 106 5.07 -3.37 -0.93
C MET A 106 5.28 -4.13 0.40
N PRO A 107 6.49 -4.64 0.70
CA PRO A 107 6.74 -5.53 1.84
C PRO A 107 6.48 -4.91 3.22
N ALA A 108 6.44 -3.57 3.30
CA ALA A 108 6.14 -2.86 4.52
C ALA A 108 4.65 -2.49 4.68
N LEU A 109 3.79 -2.74 3.68
CA LEU A 109 2.39 -2.33 3.72
C LEU A 109 1.65 -3.14 4.79
N ARG A 110 1.04 -2.43 5.74
CA ARG A 110 0.34 -3.03 6.87
C ARG A 110 -1.13 -2.68 6.95
N ASP A 111 -1.52 -1.50 6.48
CA ASP A 111 -2.88 -1.01 6.69
C ASP A 111 -3.43 -0.19 5.52
N ILE A 112 -4.66 -0.53 5.13
CA ILE A 112 -5.54 0.30 4.31
C ILE A 112 -6.75 0.66 5.17
N LEU A 113 -6.77 1.88 5.68
CA LEU A 113 -7.73 2.31 6.71
C LEU A 113 -9.14 2.51 6.16
N ASN A 114 -9.27 2.83 4.88
CA ASN A 114 -10.54 3.02 4.20
C ASN A 114 -10.39 2.70 2.70
N GLY A 115 -11.45 2.23 2.07
CA GLY A 115 -11.48 1.90 0.64
C GLY A 115 -11.09 0.47 0.28
N SER A 116 -11.29 0.13 -0.98
CA SER A 116 -11.04 -1.22 -1.54
C SER A 116 -9.68 -1.32 -2.24
N VAL A 117 -9.28 -2.54 -2.57
CA VAL A 117 -8.11 -2.84 -3.39
C VAL A 117 -8.55 -3.40 -4.73
N GLY A 118 -8.03 -2.87 -5.82
CA GLY A 118 -8.37 -3.28 -7.18
C GLY A 118 -7.13 -3.65 -8.00
N MET A 119 -7.15 -4.83 -8.61
CA MET A 119 -6.14 -5.32 -9.55
C MET A 119 -6.83 -5.62 -10.87
N TYR A 120 -6.65 -4.77 -11.88
CA TYR A 120 -7.41 -4.81 -13.13
C TYR A 120 -6.51 -4.95 -14.35
N ASN A 121 -6.64 -6.07 -15.06
CA ASN A 121 -6.00 -6.30 -16.36
C ASN A 121 -4.49 -6.02 -16.35
N ASN A 122 -3.78 -6.55 -15.34
CA ASN A 122 -2.33 -6.48 -15.26
C ASN A 122 -1.75 -7.79 -15.79
N TYR A 123 -1.23 -7.79 -17.02
CA TYR A 123 -0.97 -9.02 -17.78
C TYR A 123 0.12 -9.91 -17.16
N ASN A 124 1.21 -9.29 -16.67
CA ASN A 124 2.39 -10.02 -16.16
C ASN A 124 2.45 -10.08 -14.62
N LEU A 125 1.47 -9.52 -13.91
CA LEU A 125 1.57 -9.29 -12.47
C LEU A 125 1.52 -10.61 -11.70
N CYS A 126 2.60 -10.90 -10.97
CA CYS A 126 2.76 -12.08 -10.14
C CYS A 126 2.57 -11.79 -8.65
N HIS A 127 2.44 -12.87 -7.86
CA HIS A 127 2.37 -12.91 -6.39
C HIS A 127 1.16 -12.21 -5.75
N ILE A 128 0.48 -11.28 -6.42
CA ILE A 128 -0.60 -10.47 -5.81
C ILE A 128 -1.79 -11.30 -5.30
N LYS A 129 -1.98 -12.51 -5.84
CA LYS A 129 -3.00 -13.48 -5.42
C LYS A 129 -2.61 -14.26 -4.16
N THR A 130 -1.33 -14.30 -3.79
CA THR A 130 -0.86 -14.94 -2.56
C THR A 130 -1.01 -14.01 -1.35
N ILE A 131 -1.13 -12.70 -1.57
CA ILE A 131 -1.34 -11.70 -0.52
C ILE A 131 -2.70 -11.92 0.16
N ASN A 132 -2.66 -12.05 1.48
CA ASN A 132 -3.83 -12.04 2.33
C ASN A 132 -4.33 -10.59 2.51
N TRP A 133 -5.32 -10.18 1.71
CA TRP A 133 -5.83 -8.82 1.75
C TRP A 133 -6.66 -8.50 3.00
N ASP A 134 -7.24 -9.50 3.67
CA ASP A 134 -7.98 -9.31 4.92
C ASP A 134 -7.07 -8.91 6.09
N GLU A 135 -5.77 -9.25 6.02
CA GLU A 135 -4.73 -8.74 6.92
C GLU A 135 -4.51 -7.22 6.75
N ILE A 136 -4.62 -6.70 5.53
CA ILE A 136 -4.24 -5.32 5.19
C ILE A 136 -5.45 -4.38 5.23
N ILE A 137 -6.60 -4.80 4.70
CA ILE A 137 -7.80 -3.98 4.61
C ILE A 137 -8.48 -3.91 5.99
N THR A 138 -8.59 -2.70 6.54
CA THR A 138 -9.27 -2.45 7.82
C THR A 138 -10.58 -1.70 7.65
N GLY A 139 -10.71 -0.91 6.58
CA GLY A 139 -11.90 -0.11 6.31
C GLY A 139 -13.18 -0.95 6.21
N PRO A 140 -14.29 -0.52 6.82
CA PRO A 140 -15.55 -1.25 6.77
C PRO A 140 -16.06 -1.34 5.32
N GLY A 141 -16.42 -2.56 4.89
CA GLY A 141 -16.88 -2.81 3.52
C GLY A 141 -15.78 -2.74 2.45
N GLY A 142 -14.53 -2.55 2.84
CA GLY A 142 -13.38 -2.68 1.93
C GLY A 142 -13.28 -4.11 1.41
N LYS A 143 -13.02 -4.25 0.10
CA LYS A 143 -12.89 -5.56 -0.54
C LYS A 143 -11.70 -5.60 -1.49
N TYR A 144 -11.21 -6.80 -1.73
CA TYR A 144 -10.23 -7.07 -2.78
C TYR A 144 -10.94 -7.50 -4.07
N VAL A 145 -10.63 -6.83 -5.18
CA VAL A 145 -11.15 -7.14 -6.50
C VAL A 145 -9.99 -7.43 -7.44
N TYR A 146 -10.01 -8.61 -8.05
CA TYR A 146 -9.05 -9.02 -9.05
C TYR A 146 -9.77 -9.36 -10.35
N ILE A 147 -9.39 -8.69 -11.44
CA ILE A 147 -9.94 -8.88 -12.78
C ILE A 147 -8.79 -9.10 -13.75
N TYR A 148 -8.84 -10.24 -14.46
CA TYR A 148 -7.94 -10.57 -15.54
C TYR A 148 -8.79 -10.94 -16.77
N ASN A 149 -8.96 -9.98 -17.68
CA ASN A 149 -9.80 -10.15 -18.87
C ASN A 149 -8.94 -10.19 -20.14
N PHE A 150 -8.03 -11.16 -20.21
CA PHE A 150 -7.24 -11.47 -21.40
C PHE A 150 -7.63 -12.85 -21.94
N THR A 151 -7.48 -13.05 -23.25
CA THR A 151 -7.72 -14.34 -23.90
C THR A 151 -6.64 -15.36 -23.56
N SER A 152 -5.41 -14.89 -23.32
CA SER A 152 -4.27 -15.72 -22.92
C SER A 152 -4.36 -16.08 -21.44
N PRO A 153 -4.00 -17.32 -21.05
CA PRO A 153 -3.98 -17.72 -19.64
C PRO A 153 -2.99 -16.87 -18.84
N GLU A 154 -3.25 -16.76 -17.53
CA GLU A 154 -2.28 -16.16 -16.60
C GLU A 154 -0.95 -16.91 -16.69
N ARG A 155 0.16 -16.16 -16.57
CA ARG A 155 1.50 -16.73 -16.51
C ARG A 155 1.65 -17.60 -15.24
N VAL A 156 2.45 -18.66 -15.34
CA VAL A 156 2.98 -19.36 -14.17
C VAL A 156 4.01 -18.48 -13.48
N CYS A 157 3.69 -18.04 -12.27
CA CYS A 157 4.56 -17.21 -11.44
C CYS A 157 5.51 -18.07 -10.60
N PRO A 158 6.70 -17.54 -10.24
CA PRO A 158 7.54 -18.13 -9.22
C PRO A 158 6.78 -18.29 -7.88
N GLU A 159 7.19 -19.28 -7.10
CA GLU A 159 6.70 -19.46 -5.74
C GLU A 159 7.33 -18.42 -4.80
N CYS A 160 6.64 -18.13 -3.69
CA CYS A 160 7.22 -17.33 -2.62
C CYS A 160 8.44 -18.03 -2.01
N ASP A 161 9.30 -17.24 -1.34
CA ASP A 161 10.42 -17.80 -0.59
C ASP A 161 9.94 -18.77 0.49
N SER A 162 10.67 -19.86 0.71
CA SER A 162 10.35 -20.90 1.70
C SER A 162 10.21 -20.40 3.14
N THR A 163 10.76 -19.22 3.45
CA THR A 163 10.67 -18.58 4.76
C THR A 163 9.38 -17.77 4.96
N CYS A 164 8.60 -17.52 3.90
CA CYS A 164 7.33 -16.82 4.02
C CYS A 164 6.27 -17.71 4.67
N GLU A 165 5.62 -17.21 5.71
CA GLU A 165 4.54 -17.94 6.38
C GLU A 165 3.34 -18.19 5.45
N GLN A 166 3.05 -17.21 4.58
CA GLN A 166 1.93 -17.25 3.63
C GLN A 166 2.31 -16.50 2.33
N GLY A 167 1.72 -15.33 2.09
CA GLY A 167 1.92 -14.55 0.86
C GLY A 167 3.24 -13.80 0.79
N CYS A 168 3.54 -13.31 -0.42
CA CYS A 168 4.71 -12.47 -0.69
C CYS A 168 4.38 -11.45 -1.79
N TRP A 169 5.12 -10.35 -1.83
CA TRP A 169 5.00 -9.29 -2.85
C TRP A 169 5.88 -9.53 -4.09
N GLY A 170 6.73 -10.54 -4.03
CA GLY A 170 7.78 -10.86 -4.99
C GLY A 170 8.66 -11.99 -4.47
N GLU A 171 9.68 -12.34 -5.23
CA GLU A 171 10.67 -13.35 -4.85
C GLU A 171 11.56 -12.85 -3.70
N GLY A 172 12.12 -13.77 -2.91
CA GLY A 172 13.05 -13.49 -1.83
C GLY A 172 12.40 -13.24 -0.45
N PRO A 173 13.12 -13.49 0.64
CA PRO A 173 12.61 -13.41 2.02
C PRO A 173 12.22 -11.99 2.44
N GLU A 174 12.78 -10.95 1.81
CA GLU A 174 12.45 -9.55 2.07
C GLU A 174 11.03 -9.18 1.62
N ASN A 175 10.45 -9.96 0.70
CA ASN A 175 9.15 -9.73 0.11
C ASN A 175 8.02 -10.50 0.79
N CYS A 176 8.30 -11.29 1.84
CA CYS A 176 7.26 -11.96 2.60
C CYS A 176 6.26 -10.96 3.18
N GLN A 177 4.97 -11.27 3.04
CA GLN A 177 3.90 -10.52 3.68
C GLN A 177 4.05 -10.64 5.18
N LYS A 178 3.92 -9.52 5.87
CA LYS A 178 4.02 -9.47 7.33
C LYS A 178 2.64 -9.36 7.96
N PHE A 179 2.43 -10.12 9.02
CA PHE A 179 1.15 -10.21 9.73
C PHE A 179 1.18 -9.44 11.06
N SER A 180 0.04 -8.88 11.42
CA SER A 180 -0.15 -8.01 12.58
C SER A 180 -1.62 -7.90 13.01
N LYS A 181 -2.55 -8.59 12.34
CA LYS A 181 -3.99 -8.58 12.65
C LYS A 181 -4.56 -9.99 12.74
N THR A 182 -4.32 -10.84 11.74
CA THR A 182 -4.93 -12.18 11.66
C THR A 182 -4.28 -13.20 12.59
N ASN A 183 -3.00 -13.04 12.92
CA ASN A 183 -2.25 -13.92 13.81
C ASN A 183 -2.30 -13.49 15.29
N CYS A 184 -3.10 -12.47 15.62
CA CYS A 184 -3.18 -11.92 16.96
C CYS A 184 -4.06 -12.75 17.89
N SER A 185 -3.75 -12.70 19.19
CA SER A 185 -4.65 -13.25 20.21
C SER A 185 -6.04 -12.59 20.15
N PRO A 186 -7.14 -13.34 20.39
CA PRO A 186 -8.48 -12.77 20.50
C PRO A 186 -8.60 -11.62 21.52
N GLN A 187 -7.70 -11.57 22.52
CA GLN A 187 -7.64 -10.50 23.51
C GLN A 187 -7.21 -9.14 22.96
N CYS A 188 -6.71 -9.07 21.71
CA CYS A 188 -6.38 -7.79 21.07
C CYS A 188 -7.59 -7.07 20.47
N TRP A 189 -8.81 -7.59 20.65
CA TRP A 189 -10.09 -6.94 20.29
C TRP A 189 -10.13 -6.45 18.83
N GLN A 190 -9.72 -7.31 17.89
CA GLN A 190 -9.63 -7.00 16.45
C GLN A 190 -8.63 -5.86 16.10
N GLY A 191 -7.81 -5.45 17.06
CA GLY A 191 -6.69 -4.54 16.86
C GLY A 191 -5.48 -5.23 16.25
N ARG A 192 -4.33 -4.54 16.34
CA ARG A 192 -3.05 -5.07 15.85
C ARG A 192 -2.24 -5.71 16.98
N CYS A 193 -1.24 -6.51 16.63
CA CYS A 193 -0.29 -7.10 17.58
C CYS A 193 1.14 -7.11 17.00
N PHE A 194 2.11 -7.24 17.91
CA PHE A 194 3.54 -7.44 17.57
C PHE A 194 4.00 -8.88 17.85
N GLY A 195 3.09 -9.73 18.32
CA GLY A 195 3.29 -11.15 18.54
C GLY A 195 1.97 -11.86 18.87
N PRO A 196 1.96 -13.21 18.89
CA PRO A 196 0.74 -14.00 19.03
C PRO A 196 0.19 -14.04 20.47
N ASN A 197 0.98 -13.65 21.47
CA ASN A 197 0.57 -13.80 22.87
C ASN A 197 -0.49 -12.77 23.28
N PRO A 198 -1.37 -13.07 24.26
CA PRO A 198 -2.42 -12.14 24.67
C PRO A 198 -1.95 -10.80 25.25
N ARG A 199 -0.66 -10.70 25.64
CA ARG A 199 -0.05 -9.46 26.14
C ARG A 199 0.75 -8.70 25.07
N GLU A 200 0.79 -9.20 23.84
CA GLU A 200 1.55 -8.63 22.71
C GLU A 200 0.65 -7.84 21.77
N CYS A 201 -0.46 -7.33 22.29
CA CYS A 201 -1.35 -6.43 21.57
C CYS A 201 -0.72 -5.04 21.45
N CYS A 202 -0.94 -4.39 20.31
CA CYS A 202 -0.60 -3.00 20.11
C CYS A 202 -1.55 -2.09 20.87
N HIS A 203 -1.11 -0.86 21.13
CA HIS A 203 -1.99 0.16 21.64
C HIS A 203 -3.13 0.46 20.65
N LEU A 204 -4.32 0.79 21.15
CA LEU A 204 -5.52 1.06 20.34
C LEU A 204 -5.41 2.29 19.40
N PHE A 205 -4.37 3.10 19.58
CA PHE A 205 -4.06 4.26 18.74
C PHE A 205 -3.07 3.94 17.61
N CYS A 206 -2.51 2.72 17.60
CA CYS A 206 -1.64 2.28 16.53
C CYS A 206 -2.45 1.92 15.28
N ALA A 207 -1.89 2.23 14.11
CA ALA A 207 -2.34 1.76 12.80
C ALA A 207 -1.23 0.93 12.15
N GLY A 208 -1.60 -0.15 11.45
CA GLY A 208 -0.67 -1.10 10.82
C GLY A 208 0.17 -1.98 11.75
N GLY A 209 0.29 -1.64 13.03
CA GLY A 209 1.01 -2.45 14.02
C GLY A 209 1.92 -1.62 14.91
N CYS A 210 2.78 -2.31 15.64
CA CYS A 210 3.68 -1.73 16.63
C CYS A 210 4.91 -2.62 16.85
N THR A 211 5.89 -2.11 17.57
CA THR A 211 7.07 -2.85 18.03
C THR A 211 7.03 -3.16 19.53
N GLY A 212 5.95 -2.78 20.21
CA GLY A 212 5.77 -2.90 21.64
C GLY A 212 4.38 -2.43 22.08
N PRO A 213 4.04 -2.56 23.37
CA PRO A 213 2.70 -2.33 23.86
C PRO A 213 2.32 -0.84 24.03
N LYS A 214 3.27 0.10 23.96
CA LYS A 214 3.02 1.52 24.26
C LYS A 214 2.55 2.29 23.02
N GLN A 215 1.95 3.45 23.28
CA GLN A 215 1.57 4.43 22.24
C GLN A 215 2.78 4.95 21.44
N SER A 216 3.96 4.97 22.05
CA SER A 216 5.24 5.35 21.41
C SER A 216 5.78 4.29 20.46
N ASP A 217 5.27 3.06 20.57
CA ASP A 217 5.83 1.91 19.86
C ASP A 217 5.04 1.62 18.57
N CYS A 218 4.08 2.48 18.20
CA CYS A 218 3.26 2.33 17.01
C CYS A 218 4.10 2.53 15.74
N LEU A 219 3.84 1.73 14.70
CA LEU A 219 4.44 1.93 13.37
C LEU A 219 3.93 3.23 12.72
N ALA A 220 2.66 3.54 12.95
CA ALA A 220 2.03 4.81 12.61
C ALA A 220 0.75 5.01 13.44
N CYS A 221 0.25 6.24 13.46
CA CYS A 221 -0.88 6.61 14.29
C CYS A 221 -2.20 6.57 13.54
N LYS A 222 -3.22 5.98 14.18
CA LYS A 222 -4.59 5.99 13.70
C LYS A 222 -5.14 7.42 13.62
N ASN A 223 -4.87 8.21 14.67
CA ASN A 223 -5.33 9.58 14.84
C ASN A 223 -4.16 10.56 14.63
N PHE A 224 -3.69 11.21 15.70
CA PHE A 224 -2.61 12.20 15.65
C PHE A 224 -1.28 11.60 16.12
N PHE A 225 -0.20 12.11 15.54
CA PHE A 225 1.17 11.84 15.95
C PHE A 225 1.70 13.10 16.61
N ASP A 226 2.10 13.01 17.87
CA ASP A 226 2.64 14.11 18.65
C ASP A 226 3.94 13.65 19.34
N ASP A 227 5.05 14.27 18.95
CA ASP A 227 6.41 14.02 19.47
C ASP A 227 6.76 12.54 19.73
N GLY A 228 6.50 11.66 18.75
CA GLY A 228 6.82 10.24 18.85
C GLY A 228 5.73 9.38 19.49
N VAL A 229 4.59 9.94 19.88
CA VAL A 229 3.50 9.24 20.55
C VAL A 229 2.20 9.39 19.75
N CYS A 230 1.45 8.30 19.61
CA CYS A 230 0.11 8.35 19.04
C CYS A 230 -0.92 8.79 20.06
N THR A 231 -1.61 9.91 19.80
CA THR A 231 -2.59 10.52 20.70
C THR A 231 -3.98 10.58 20.07
N GLN A 232 -5.01 10.76 20.90
CA GLN A 232 -6.39 10.89 20.43
C GLN A 232 -6.67 12.27 19.83
N GLU A 233 -6.12 13.32 20.43
CA GLU A 233 -6.32 14.73 20.05
C GLU A 233 -4.98 15.45 20.12
N CYS A 234 -4.83 16.52 19.34
CA CYS A 234 -3.69 17.42 19.49
C CYS A 234 -3.76 18.16 20.84
N PRO A 235 -2.62 18.53 21.43
CA PRO A 235 -2.60 19.41 22.60
C PRO A 235 -3.40 20.69 22.36
N PRO A 236 -4.16 21.19 23.35
CA PRO A 236 -4.88 22.44 23.21
C PRO A 236 -3.90 23.59 22.97
N MET A 237 -4.31 24.59 22.18
CA MET A 237 -3.51 25.79 21.96
C MET A 237 -3.31 26.51 23.31
N GLN A 238 -2.05 26.74 23.68
CA GLN A 238 -1.67 27.55 24.85
C GLN A 238 -1.65 29.03 24.52
#